data_AF-B8XM13-F1
#
_entry.id   AF-B8XM13-F1
#
_cell.length_a   1.000
_cell.length_b   1.000
_cell.length_c   1.000
_cell.angle_alpha   90.00
_cell.angle_beta   90.00
_cell.angle_gamma   90.00
#
_symmetry.space_group_name_H-M   'P 1'
#
loop_
_entity.id
_entity.type
_entity.pdbx_description
1 polymer ?
#
loop_
_entity_poly.entity_id
_entity_poly.type
_entity_poly.pdbx_seq_one_letter_code
_entity_poly.pdbx_strand_id
1 'polypeptide(L)'
;KSNIGHTQAAAGVAGVIKMVMALDRETLPRTLHADEPSPHVDWSGGALRLLTDPLPWQRSERPRRAGVSSFGMSGTNAHVILEEAPAAGSQDTAEPGAGNQEAPVVPPWLLSAKSEAGLREQADRLRRRLRAAPGTDPVDVGHALATTRSSFAHRAAVRGAGPDELLAGLAAVAAGEQSPYVLRGRADAGERPVFVFPGQGSQWDGMAARLLDTSRVFRDSVEACAEALAPHLDWSLPDVLRGSAGAPPLDRVDVVQPALFAMMVSLAELWQAHGVRPAVVVGHSQGEIAAAYVAGALDLDDAARVVALRSRMLAGLQDSGGMTSVAAPVSWVAERLPRWGGEVEIAAVNGPRSVVVSGPVRGLELMEKECAAEEIRVRRVPVRYASHSRYAEELRTPLLAALDGLSPRAATVPFLSTVTGGSVDTATLGADYWYRNLR
;
A
#
# COMPACT_ATOMS: atom_id res chain seq x y z
N LYS A 1 -31.30 30.88 24.87
CA LYS A 1 -32.77 30.87 24.73
C LYS A 1 -33.26 32.06 23.90
N SER A 2 -32.82 33.29 24.18
CA SER A 2 -33.14 34.48 23.36
C SER A 2 -32.97 34.30 21.84
N ASN A 3 -32.01 33.49 21.38
CA ASN A 3 -31.74 33.28 19.96
C ASN A 3 -32.46 32.07 19.33
N ILE A 4 -32.73 31.01 20.11
CA ILE A 4 -33.17 29.69 19.60
C ILE A 4 -34.39 29.12 20.33
N GLY A 5 -35.05 29.93 21.16
CA GLY A 5 -36.12 29.48 22.04
C GLY A 5 -35.65 28.55 23.17
N HIS A 6 -36.62 27.90 23.83
CA HIS A 6 -36.36 26.88 24.85
C HIS A 6 -36.39 25.48 24.21
N THR A 7 -35.22 24.89 23.97
CA THR A 7 -35.06 23.55 23.35
C THR A 7 -35.31 22.38 24.32
N GLN A 8 -36.19 22.61 25.31
CA GLN A 8 -36.55 21.65 26.38
C GLN A 8 -35.33 20.89 26.93
N ALA A 9 -35.28 19.57 26.76
CA ALA A 9 -34.20 18.71 27.26
C ALA A 9 -32.80 19.12 26.75
N ALA A 10 -32.70 19.74 25.58
CA ALA A 10 -31.43 20.20 25.01
C ALA A 10 -31.01 21.61 25.48
N ALA A 11 -31.80 22.28 26.34
CA ALA A 11 -31.54 23.66 26.73
C ALA A 11 -30.23 23.83 27.51
N GLY A 12 -29.90 22.87 28.39
CA GLY A 12 -28.64 22.89 29.14
C GLY A 12 -27.42 22.76 28.22
N VAL A 13 -27.38 21.74 27.37
CA VAL A 13 -26.26 21.51 26.44
C VAL A 13 -26.15 22.61 25.39
N ALA A 14 -27.26 23.21 24.95
CA ALA A 14 -27.20 24.38 24.07
C ALA A 14 -26.49 25.58 24.74
N GLY A 15 -26.67 25.76 26.05
CA GLY A 15 -25.91 26.74 26.85
C GLY A 15 -24.42 26.41 26.91
N VAL A 16 -24.06 25.13 27.08
CA VAL A 16 -22.68 24.66 27.05
C VAL A 16 -22.04 24.92 25.68
N ILE A 17 -22.70 24.54 24.59
CA ILE A 17 -22.21 24.76 23.21
C ILE A 17 -21.97 26.26 22.96
N LYS A 18 -22.90 27.13 23.37
CA LYS A 18 -22.72 28.59 23.27
C LYS A 18 -21.43 29.03 23.94
N MET A 19 -21.19 28.58 25.16
CA MET A 19 -20.03 29.03 25.94
C MET A 19 -18.72 28.43 25.44
N VAL A 20 -18.69 27.16 25.00
CA VAL A 20 -17.52 26.56 24.36
C VAL A 20 -17.15 27.31 23.07
N MET A 21 -18.14 27.65 22.23
CA MET A 21 -17.91 28.45 21.03
C MET A 21 -17.44 29.88 21.36
N ALA A 22 -17.92 30.48 22.45
CA ALA A 22 -17.47 31.80 22.89
C ALA A 22 -16.00 31.79 23.38
N LEU A 23 -15.58 30.70 24.04
CA LEU A 23 -14.19 30.48 24.46
C LEU A 23 -13.27 30.29 23.23
N ASP A 24 -13.70 29.46 22.27
CA ASP A 24 -12.98 29.21 21.01
C ASP A 24 -12.84 30.48 20.15
N ARG A 25 -13.92 31.26 20.03
CA ARG A 25 -13.96 32.49 19.21
C ARG A 25 -13.57 33.75 19.96
N GLU A 26 -13.12 33.61 21.20
CA GLU A 26 -12.66 34.71 22.04
C GLU A 26 -13.64 35.89 22.12
N THR A 27 -14.94 35.61 22.09
CA THR A 27 -16.00 36.62 22.05
C THR A 27 -17.27 36.08 22.71
N LEU A 28 -17.83 36.83 23.65
CA LEU A 28 -19.14 36.57 24.23
C LEU A 28 -20.24 37.16 23.34
N PRO A 29 -21.19 36.36 22.82
CA PRO A 29 -22.27 36.87 22.00
C PRO A 29 -23.37 37.51 22.85
N ARG A 30 -24.01 38.55 22.29
CA ARG A 30 -25.12 39.25 22.95
C ARG A 30 -26.32 38.34 23.23
N THR A 31 -27.07 38.67 24.28
CA THR A 31 -28.44 38.20 24.50
C THR A 31 -29.42 39.15 23.81
N LEU A 32 -30.48 38.61 23.21
CA LEU A 32 -31.51 39.42 22.54
C LEU A 32 -32.65 39.75 23.51
N HIS A 33 -33.42 40.79 23.18
CA HIS A 33 -34.60 41.24 23.93
C HIS A 33 -34.25 41.67 25.37
N ALA A 34 -33.12 42.36 25.52
CA ALA A 34 -32.59 42.81 26.80
C ALA A 34 -32.22 44.31 26.79
N ASP A 35 -32.78 45.08 25.84
CA ASP A 35 -32.55 46.52 25.72
C ASP A 35 -33.06 47.26 26.97
N GLU A 36 -34.20 46.79 27.53
CA GLU A 36 -34.71 47.21 28.83
C GLU A 36 -34.61 46.01 29.81
N PRO A 37 -33.73 46.07 30.82
CA PRO A 37 -33.62 45.01 31.83
C PRO A 37 -34.91 44.88 32.66
N SER A 38 -35.20 43.67 33.15
CA SER A 38 -36.40 43.45 33.97
C SER A 38 -36.38 44.33 35.23
N PRO A 39 -37.49 45.06 35.54
CA PRO A 39 -37.57 45.92 36.72
C PRO A 39 -37.71 45.13 38.03
N HIS A 40 -37.88 43.81 37.95
CA HIS A 40 -38.04 42.92 39.10
C HIS A 40 -36.70 42.42 39.67
N VAL A 41 -35.58 42.89 39.12
CA VAL A 41 -34.22 42.57 39.55
C VAL A 41 -33.48 43.88 39.83
N ASP A 42 -32.81 43.97 40.97
CA ASP A 42 -31.93 45.10 41.27
C ASP A 42 -30.59 44.95 40.53
N TRP A 43 -30.40 45.73 39.47
CA TRP A 43 -29.18 45.76 38.66
C TRP A 43 -28.12 46.75 39.18
N SER A 44 -28.45 47.57 40.19
CA SER A 44 -27.59 48.66 40.67
C SER A 44 -26.33 48.19 41.42
N GLY A 45 -26.34 46.95 41.93
CA GLY A 45 -25.24 46.35 42.69
C GLY A 45 -23.96 46.01 41.88
N GLY A 46 -23.96 46.18 40.56
CA GLY A 46 -22.76 46.14 39.71
C GLY A 46 -22.08 44.78 39.48
N ALA A 47 -22.43 43.74 40.26
CA ALA A 47 -21.82 42.41 40.16
C ALA A 47 -22.29 41.58 38.94
N LEU A 48 -23.40 41.98 38.30
CA LEU A 48 -23.99 41.30 37.14
C LEU A 48 -24.36 42.30 36.06
N ARG A 49 -24.06 41.96 34.80
CA ARG A 49 -24.42 42.77 33.63
C ARG A 49 -24.98 41.89 32.53
N LEU A 50 -26.10 42.31 31.93
CA LEU A 50 -26.62 41.67 30.72
C LEU A 50 -25.67 41.94 29.54
N LEU A 51 -25.44 40.92 28.71
CA LEU A 51 -24.63 41.04 27.49
C LEU A 51 -25.50 41.61 26.36
N THR A 52 -25.82 42.90 26.38
CA THR A 52 -26.59 43.57 25.31
C THR A 52 -25.80 43.69 24.00
N ASP A 53 -24.47 43.78 24.13
CA ASP A 53 -23.52 43.85 23.02
C ASP A 53 -22.53 42.68 23.06
N PRO A 54 -22.01 42.25 21.89
CA PRO A 54 -20.89 41.30 21.86
C PRO A 54 -19.68 41.87 22.59
N LEU A 55 -19.02 41.05 23.41
CA LEU A 55 -17.87 41.46 24.20
C LEU A 55 -16.65 40.62 23.83
N PRO A 56 -15.50 41.21 23.48
CA PRO A 56 -14.24 40.49 23.35
C PRO A 56 -13.93 39.76 24.65
N TRP A 57 -13.55 38.49 24.54
CA TRP A 57 -13.23 37.64 25.68
C TRP A 57 -11.95 36.87 25.37
N GLN A 58 -10.86 37.61 25.18
CA GLN A 58 -9.56 37.09 24.76
C GLN A 58 -8.86 36.28 25.84
N ARG A 59 -7.97 35.37 25.42
CA ARG A 59 -7.09 34.64 26.33
C ARG A 59 -6.24 35.60 27.15
N SER A 60 -5.99 35.25 28.41
CA SER A 60 -5.15 36.02 29.33
C SER A 60 -4.39 35.07 30.26
N GLU A 61 -3.54 35.60 31.14
CA GLU A 61 -2.88 34.79 32.18
C GLU A 61 -3.87 34.05 33.09
N ARG A 62 -5.09 34.60 33.25
CA ARG A 62 -6.16 33.96 34.00
C ARG A 62 -7.05 33.13 33.06
N PRO A 63 -7.27 31.83 33.37
CA PRO A 63 -8.20 31.01 32.61
C PRO A 63 -9.61 31.61 32.62
N ARG A 64 -10.17 31.78 31.42
CA ARG A 64 -11.56 32.17 31.19
C ARG A 64 -12.49 31.07 31.69
N ARG A 65 -13.47 31.43 32.51
CA ARG A 65 -14.45 30.51 33.08
C ARG A 65 -15.87 31.02 32.90
N ALA A 66 -16.83 30.12 32.73
CA ALA A 66 -18.26 30.44 32.67
C ALA A 66 -19.11 29.40 33.40
N GLY A 67 -20.17 29.86 34.05
CA GLY A 67 -21.21 29.00 34.61
C GLY A 67 -22.37 28.81 33.63
N VAL A 68 -22.89 27.60 33.53
CA VAL A 68 -24.12 27.26 32.80
C VAL A 68 -25.11 26.62 33.77
N SER A 69 -26.27 27.25 33.94
CA SER A 69 -27.34 26.76 34.81
C SER A 69 -28.54 26.23 34.01
N SER A 70 -29.14 25.14 34.47
CA SER A 70 -30.39 24.59 33.96
C SER A 70 -31.30 24.19 35.13
N PHE A 71 -32.53 24.71 35.15
CA PHE A 71 -33.50 24.49 36.21
C PHE A 71 -34.74 23.82 35.62
N GLY A 72 -34.97 22.56 36.01
CA GLY A 72 -36.09 21.76 35.53
C GLY A 72 -37.38 22.07 36.27
N MET A 73 -38.51 21.92 35.59
CA MET A 73 -39.83 22.13 36.21
C MET A 73 -40.12 21.13 37.36
N SER A 74 -39.45 19.97 37.37
CA SER A 74 -39.50 19.01 38.48
C SER A 74 -38.82 19.50 39.76
N GLY A 75 -38.14 20.65 39.72
CA GLY A 75 -37.32 21.17 40.83
C GLY A 75 -35.86 20.69 40.81
N THR A 76 -35.47 19.83 39.85
CA THR A 76 -34.08 19.39 39.70
C THR A 76 -33.25 20.48 39.03
N ASN A 77 -32.17 20.88 39.69
CA ASN A 77 -31.27 21.94 39.25
C ASN A 77 -29.89 21.37 38.89
N ALA A 78 -29.29 21.86 37.82
CA ALA A 78 -27.92 21.57 37.43
C ALA A 78 -27.14 22.86 37.17
N HIS A 79 -25.89 22.89 37.61
CA HIS A 79 -24.94 23.96 37.33
C HIS A 79 -23.60 23.37 36.94
N VAL A 80 -23.03 23.83 35.83
CA VAL A 80 -21.73 23.38 35.32
C VAL A 80 -20.81 24.58 35.17
N ILE A 81 -19.56 24.43 35.61
CA ILE A 81 -18.50 25.39 35.38
C ILE A 81 -17.65 24.90 34.20
N LEU A 82 -17.48 25.77 33.21
CA LEU A 82 -16.62 25.56 32.05
C LEU A 82 -15.36 26.41 32.23
N GLU A 83 -14.23 25.88 31.78
CA GLU A 83 -12.96 26.57 31.69
C GLU A 83 -12.43 26.43 30.27
N GLU A 84 -11.68 27.43 29.80
CA GLU A 84 -11.01 27.32 28.51
C GLU A 84 -10.03 26.13 28.45
N ALA A 85 -9.87 25.55 27.26
CA ALA A 85 -8.83 24.55 27.07
C ALA A 85 -7.46 25.15 27.38
N PRO A 86 -6.54 24.38 28.02
CA PRO A 86 -5.15 24.79 28.19
C PRO A 86 -4.62 25.35 26.87
N ALA A 87 -3.76 26.36 26.92
CA ALA A 87 -3.01 26.74 25.73
C ALA A 87 -2.39 25.44 25.20
N ALA A 88 -2.60 25.15 23.91
CA ALA A 88 -1.79 24.13 23.28
C ALA A 88 -0.36 24.59 23.54
N GLY A 89 0.35 23.90 24.42
CA GLY A 89 1.75 24.19 24.63
C GLY A 89 2.36 24.26 23.24
N SER A 90 3.32 25.14 23.05
CA SER A 90 4.38 24.85 22.11
C SER A 90 4.91 23.47 22.53
N GLN A 91 4.25 22.39 22.09
CA GLN A 91 4.95 21.18 21.74
C GLN A 91 6.05 21.75 20.89
N ASP A 92 7.27 21.70 21.42
CA ASP A 92 8.47 21.85 20.62
C ASP A 92 8.08 21.19 19.31
N THR A 93 7.97 21.99 18.26
CA THR A 93 8.17 21.47 16.92
C THR A 93 9.55 20.90 17.05
N ALA A 94 9.64 19.63 17.47
CA ALA A 94 10.85 18.87 17.45
C ALA A 94 11.28 19.09 16.03
N GLU A 95 12.36 19.87 15.85
CA GLU A 95 12.93 20.06 14.54
C GLU A 95 12.97 18.66 13.95
N PRO A 96 12.35 18.42 12.78
CA PRO A 96 12.41 17.12 12.15
C PRO A 96 13.88 16.73 12.17
N GLY A 97 14.21 15.70 12.95
CA GLY A 97 15.60 15.39 13.25
C GLY A 97 16.36 15.39 11.94
N ALA A 98 17.51 16.06 11.90
CA ALA A 98 18.33 16.28 10.72
C ALA A 98 18.91 14.96 10.16
N GLY A 99 18.04 14.04 9.75
CA GLY A 99 18.31 12.78 9.10
C GLY A 99 17.42 12.71 7.86
N ASN A 100 17.99 13.09 6.72
CA ASN A 100 17.40 13.10 5.38
C ASN A 100 16.01 13.77 5.27
N GLN A 101 16.01 15.02 4.81
CA GLN A 101 14.81 15.69 4.30
C GLN A 101 14.34 14.99 3.02
N GLU A 102 13.62 13.88 3.16
CA GLU A 102 12.74 13.37 2.10
C GLU A 102 11.69 14.46 1.82
N ALA A 103 11.51 14.85 0.55
CA ALA A 103 10.49 15.82 0.18
C ALA A 103 9.11 15.30 0.67
N PRO A 104 8.29 16.11 1.34
CA PRO A 104 7.03 15.64 1.91
C PRO A 104 6.12 15.09 0.81
N VAL A 105 5.92 13.77 0.82
CA VAL A 105 5.00 13.09 -0.08
C VAL A 105 3.59 13.39 0.40
N VAL A 106 2.80 14.08 -0.43
CA VAL A 106 1.40 14.35 -0.10
C VAL A 106 0.62 13.03 -0.05
N PRO A 107 0.09 12.63 1.11
CA PRO A 107 -0.67 11.39 1.23
C PRO A 107 -1.97 11.49 0.42
N PRO A 108 -2.49 10.36 -0.11
CA PRO A 108 -3.78 10.38 -0.79
C PRO A 108 -4.88 10.85 0.16
N TRP A 109 -5.79 11.68 -0.35
CA TRP A 109 -6.99 12.06 0.38
C TRP A 109 -8.01 10.94 0.26
N LEU A 110 -8.24 10.26 1.38
CA LEU A 110 -9.15 9.11 1.47
C LEU A 110 -10.55 9.58 1.85
N LEU A 111 -11.53 9.33 0.97
CA LEU A 111 -12.93 9.61 1.20
C LEU A 111 -13.72 8.31 1.23
N SER A 112 -14.70 8.23 2.13
CA SER A 112 -15.65 7.13 2.11
C SER A 112 -17.05 7.56 2.57
N ALA A 113 -18.06 6.82 2.13
CA ALA A 113 -19.45 7.01 2.54
C ALA A 113 -20.25 5.70 2.47
N LYS A 114 -21.43 5.70 3.11
CA LYS A 114 -22.38 4.57 3.08
C LYS A 114 -23.12 4.42 1.76
N SER A 115 -23.05 5.42 0.87
CA SER A 115 -23.65 5.42 -0.45
C SER A 115 -22.79 6.22 -1.44
N GLU A 116 -22.98 6.00 -2.74
CA GLU A 116 -22.29 6.78 -3.77
C GLU A 116 -22.66 8.26 -3.70
N ALA A 117 -23.94 8.59 -3.49
CA ALA A 117 -24.39 9.97 -3.31
C ALA A 117 -23.71 10.66 -2.12
N GLY A 118 -23.58 9.94 -0.99
CA GLY A 118 -22.89 10.46 0.19
C GLY A 118 -21.38 10.69 -0.05
N LEU A 119 -20.75 9.87 -0.89
CA LEU A 119 -19.35 10.05 -1.26
C LEU A 119 -19.16 11.33 -2.10
N ARG A 120 -20.06 11.55 -3.06
CA ARG A 120 -20.09 12.76 -3.90
C ARG A 120 -20.27 14.03 -3.05
N GLU A 121 -21.24 14.00 -2.14
CA GLU A 121 -21.51 15.12 -1.22
C GLU A 121 -20.31 15.39 -0.29
N GLN A 122 -19.69 14.34 0.25
CA GLN A 122 -18.52 14.47 1.11
C GLN A 122 -17.32 15.11 0.37
N ALA A 123 -17.12 14.75 -0.90
CA ALA A 123 -16.08 15.37 -1.73
C ALA A 123 -16.36 16.86 -1.98
N ASP A 124 -17.60 17.22 -2.33
CA ASP A 124 -17.97 18.62 -2.53
C ASP A 124 -17.84 19.45 -1.23
N ARG A 125 -18.27 18.88 -0.10
CA ARG A 125 -18.15 19.53 1.22
C ARG A 125 -16.70 19.81 1.58
N LEU A 126 -15.81 18.83 1.39
CA LEU A 126 -14.38 19.01 1.64
C LEU A 126 -13.80 20.07 0.70
N ARG A 127 -14.13 20.01 -0.60
CA ARG A 127 -13.68 20.98 -1.59
C ARG A 127 -14.09 22.41 -1.24
N ARG A 128 -15.35 22.62 -0.85
CA ARG A 128 -15.84 23.94 -0.40
C ARG A 128 -15.14 24.43 0.87
N ARG A 129 -14.90 23.54 1.83
CA ARG A 129 -14.18 23.86 3.08
C ARG A 129 -12.76 24.34 2.80
N LEU A 130 -12.04 23.66 1.91
CA LEU A 130 -10.66 24.00 1.55
C LEU A 130 -10.58 25.30 0.75
N ARG A 131 -11.54 25.55 -0.16
CA ARG A 131 -11.64 26.85 -0.86
C ARG A 131 -11.91 28.01 0.09
N ALA A 132 -12.67 27.78 1.17
CA ALA A 132 -12.95 28.80 2.19
C ALA A 132 -11.80 29.00 3.20
N ALA A 133 -10.77 28.14 3.18
CA ALA A 133 -9.56 28.28 3.99
C ALA A 133 -8.31 27.97 3.16
N PRO A 134 -7.93 28.89 2.25
CA PRO A 134 -6.68 28.77 1.50
C PRO A 134 -5.48 28.63 2.44
N GLY A 135 -4.48 27.84 2.04
CA GLY A 135 -3.27 27.61 2.85
C GLY A 135 -3.38 26.47 3.86
N THR A 136 -4.48 25.70 3.87
CA THR A 136 -4.53 24.45 4.64
C THR A 136 -3.51 23.45 4.07
N ASP A 137 -2.66 22.87 4.92
CA ASP A 137 -1.65 21.90 4.50
C ASP A 137 -2.31 20.62 3.93
N PRO A 138 -2.02 20.23 2.68
CA PRO A 138 -2.51 18.98 2.10
C PRO A 138 -2.16 17.72 2.88
N VAL A 139 -1.01 17.71 3.58
CA VAL A 139 -0.56 16.59 4.41
C VAL A 139 -1.47 16.43 5.63
N ASP A 140 -1.78 17.52 6.33
CA ASP A 140 -2.70 17.51 7.47
C ASP A 140 -4.11 17.06 7.06
N VAL A 141 -4.57 17.49 5.88
CA VAL A 141 -5.87 17.06 5.33
C VAL A 141 -5.87 15.55 5.10
N GLY A 142 -4.84 15.02 4.43
CA GLY A 142 -4.74 13.58 4.17
C GLY A 142 -4.60 12.77 5.45
N HIS A 143 -3.79 13.24 6.41
CA HIS A 143 -3.67 12.64 7.73
C HIS A 143 -5.02 12.60 8.45
N ALA A 144 -5.72 13.73 8.55
CA ALA A 144 -7.03 13.80 9.21
C ALA A 144 -8.07 12.90 8.53
N LEU A 145 -8.08 12.83 7.20
CA LEU A 145 -8.96 11.92 6.46
C LEU A 145 -8.66 10.45 6.75
N ALA A 146 -7.39 10.08 6.91
CA ALA A 146 -6.98 8.71 7.19
C ALA A 146 -7.21 8.28 8.64
N THR A 147 -6.99 9.18 9.62
CA THR A 147 -6.94 8.80 11.04
C THR A 147 -8.15 9.23 11.87
N THR A 148 -8.94 10.20 11.39
CA THR A 148 -10.05 10.79 12.18
C THR A 148 -11.44 10.58 11.56
N ARG A 149 -11.53 9.75 10.52
CA ARG A 149 -12.79 9.44 9.82
C ARG A 149 -13.06 7.95 9.83
N SER A 150 -14.32 7.59 10.02
CA SER A 150 -14.77 6.21 9.81
C SER A 150 -14.63 5.82 8.35
N SER A 151 -14.27 4.56 8.09
CA SER A 151 -14.20 3.98 6.76
C SER A 151 -15.49 3.24 6.40
N PHE A 152 -16.03 3.51 5.21
CA PHE A 152 -17.25 2.90 4.67
C PHE A 152 -17.01 2.18 3.33
N ALA A 153 -18.05 1.55 2.78
CA ALA A 153 -17.95 0.70 1.58
C ALA A 153 -17.67 1.49 0.29
N HIS A 154 -18.32 2.64 0.06
CA HIS A 154 -18.03 3.46 -1.12
C HIS A 154 -16.81 4.33 -0.84
N ARG A 155 -15.74 4.17 -1.63
CA ARG A 155 -14.44 4.80 -1.37
C ARG A 155 -13.92 5.55 -2.59
N ALA A 156 -13.22 6.64 -2.33
CA ALA A 156 -12.37 7.31 -3.31
C ALA A 156 -11.01 7.65 -2.67
N ALA A 157 -9.93 7.46 -3.41
CA ALA A 157 -8.61 7.98 -3.08
C ALA A 157 -8.23 9.03 -4.12
N VAL A 158 -8.08 10.28 -3.66
CA VAL A 158 -7.64 11.40 -4.49
C VAL A 158 -6.14 11.59 -4.30
N ARG A 159 -5.40 11.65 -5.40
CA ARG A 159 -3.93 11.77 -5.43
C ARG A 159 -3.54 13.01 -6.21
N GLY A 160 -2.46 13.66 -5.80
CA GLY A 160 -1.88 14.81 -6.50
C GLY A 160 -0.63 15.29 -5.79
N ALA A 161 0.28 15.93 -6.54
CA ALA A 161 1.50 16.53 -6.04
C ALA A 161 1.27 17.89 -5.38
N GLY A 162 0.07 18.48 -5.54
CA GLY A 162 -0.26 19.77 -4.96
C GLY A 162 -1.75 20.06 -4.84
N PRO A 163 -2.12 21.21 -4.24
CA PRO A 163 -3.51 21.56 -3.93
C PRO A 163 -4.45 21.57 -5.14
N ASP A 164 -3.98 22.03 -6.31
CA ASP A 164 -4.81 22.14 -7.51
C ASP A 164 -5.25 20.77 -8.04
N GLU A 165 -4.33 19.81 -8.12
CA GLU A 165 -4.61 18.43 -8.54
C GLU A 165 -5.58 17.74 -7.56
N LEU A 166 -5.38 17.95 -6.25
CA LEU A 166 -6.23 17.39 -5.21
C LEU A 166 -7.64 17.99 -5.25
N LEU A 167 -7.76 19.30 -5.45
CA LEU A 167 -9.05 19.99 -5.61
C LEU A 167 -9.78 19.58 -6.89
N ALA A 168 -9.03 19.37 -7.99
CA ALA A 168 -9.57 18.82 -9.23
C ALA A 168 -10.08 17.39 -9.04
N GLY A 169 -9.34 16.55 -8.33
CA GLY A 169 -9.78 15.19 -7.99
C GLY A 169 -11.03 15.18 -7.11
N LEU A 170 -11.13 16.05 -6.11
CA LEU A 170 -12.37 16.22 -5.33
C LEU A 170 -13.55 16.67 -6.19
N ALA A 171 -13.33 17.59 -7.14
CA ALA A 171 -14.37 18.03 -8.06
C ALA A 171 -14.87 16.87 -8.94
N ALA A 172 -13.95 16.04 -9.46
CA ALA A 172 -14.31 14.85 -10.21
C ALA A 172 -15.12 13.85 -9.35
N VAL A 173 -14.73 13.63 -8.08
CA VAL A 173 -15.50 12.78 -7.14
C VAL A 173 -16.90 13.33 -6.92
N ALA A 174 -17.04 14.64 -6.71
CA ALA A 174 -18.35 15.26 -6.53
C ALA A 174 -19.25 15.12 -7.77
N ALA A 175 -18.69 15.29 -8.98
CA ALA A 175 -19.42 15.17 -10.23
C ALA A 175 -19.71 13.70 -10.64
N GLY A 176 -18.97 12.74 -10.08
CA GLY A 176 -19.03 11.35 -10.50
C GLY A 176 -18.27 11.05 -11.80
N GLU A 177 -17.33 11.91 -12.17
CA GLU A 177 -16.59 11.84 -13.44
C GLU A 177 -15.30 11.02 -13.30
N GLN A 178 -14.75 10.54 -14.41
CA GLN A 178 -13.43 9.90 -14.43
C GLN A 178 -12.33 10.96 -14.33
N SER A 179 -11.21 10.64 -13.66
CA SER A 179 -10.07 11.54 -13.53
C SER A 179 -8.79 10.74 -13.27
N PRO A 180 -7.63 11.15 -13.83
CA PRO A 180 -6.35 10.50 -13.53
C PRO A 180 -5.95 10.62 -12.05
N TYR A 181 -6.49 11.62 -11.35
CA TYR A 181 -6.20 11.89 -9.94
C TYR A 181 -7.04 11.04 -8.98
N VAL A 182 -8.02 10.27 -9.48
CA VAL A 182 -9.01 9.61 -8.62
C VAL A 182 -9.04 8.12 -8.86
N LEU A 183 -8.88 7.35 -7.79
CA LEU A 183 -9.26 5.94 -7.75
C LEU A 183 -10.59 5.82 -7.02
N ARG A 184 -11.55 5.10 -7.59
CA ARG A 184 -12.84 4.81 -6.93
C ARG A 184 -13.07 3.32 -6.87
N GLY A 185 -13.73 2.89 -5.81
CA GLY A 185 -14.12 1.51 -5.66
C GLY A 185 -15.18 1.34 -4.58
N ARG A 186 -15.70 0.13 -4.53
CA ARG A 186 -16.51 -0.35 -3.41
C ARG A 186 -15.71 -1.44 -2.73
N ALA A 187 -15.54 -1.32 -1.42
CA ALA A 187 -14.89 -2.34 -0.62
C ALA A 187 -15.93 -3.24 0.04
N ASP A 188 -15.69 -4.55 -0.05
CA ASP A 188 -16.31 -5.54 0.82
C ASP A 188 -15.48 -5.68 2.11
N ALA A 189 -16.10 -6.17 3.18
CA ALA A 189 -15.44 -6.27 4.47
C ALA A 189 -14.64 -7.58 4.59
N GLY A 190 -13.44 -7.51 5.19
CA GLY A 190 -12.79 -8.67 5.80
C GLY A 190 -11.71 -9.40 4.98
N GLU A 191 -11.36 -8.93 3.79
CA GLU A 191 -10.33 -9.61 2.98
C GLU A 191 -8.94 -9.03 3.22
N ARG A 192 -7.99 -9.91 3.59
CA ARG A 192 -6.55 -9.62 3.57
C ARG A 192 -5.98 -10.00 2.20
N PRO A 193 -4.97 -9.26 1.70
CA PRO A 193 -4.45 -9.51 0.36
C PRO A 193 -3.66 -10.82 0.28
N VAL A 194 -3.56 -11.37 -0.92
CA VAL A 194 -2.57 -12.39 -1.28
C VAL A 194 -1.38 -11.67 -1.90
N PHE A 195 -0.16 -11.95 -1.45
CA PHE A 195 1.04 -11.48 -2.14
C PHE A 195 1.45 -12.50 -3.19
N VAL A 196 1.53 -12.05 -4.44
CA VAL A 196 1.90 -12.88 -5.59
C VAL A 196 3.26 -12.43 -6.10
N PHE A 197 4.21 -13.36 -6.10
CA PHE A 197 5.60 -13.14 -6.46
C PHE A 197 5.87 -13.73 -7.85
N PRO A 198 5.91 -12.92 -8.92
CA PRO A 198 6.07 -13.43 -10.28
C PRO A 198 7.48 -13.99 -10.54
N GLY A 199 7.62 -14.73 -11.64
CA GLY A 199 8.92 -15.11 -12.19
C GLY A 199 9.61 -13.96 -12.93
N GLN A 200 10.52 -14.31 -13.84
CA GLN A 200 11.19 -13.35 -14.72
C GLN A 200 10.21 -12.75 -15.75
N GLY A 201 10.38 -11.47 -16.08
CA GLY A 201 9.63 -10.78 -17.13
C GLY A 201 9.05 -9.41 -16.73
N SER A 202 9.13 -9.03 -15.45
CA SER A 202 8.66 -7.74 -14.93
C SER A 202 9.75 -6.68 -14.79
N GLN A 203 11.00 -7.03 -15.09
CA GLN A 203 12.15 -6.14 -14.97
C GLN A 203 12.12 -5.01 -16.00
N TRP A 204 12.68 -3.86 -15.61
CA TRP A 204 12.94 -2.70 -16.47
C TRP A 204 14.10 -1.89 -15.89
N ASP A 205 14.79 -1.12 -16.73
CA ASP A 205 15.98 -0.36 -16.32
C ASP A 205 15.64 0.75 -15.31
N GLY A 206 16.35 0.77 -14.18
CA GLY A 206 16.10 1.74 -13.11
C GLY A 206 14.85 1.43 -12.28
N MET A 207 14.40 0.17 -12.25
CA MET A 207 13.16 -0.24 -11.57
C MET A 207 13.04 0.12 -10.08
N ALA A 208 14.17 0.34 -9.41
CA ALA A 208 14.21 0.72 -8.00
C ALA A 208 14.55 2.19 -7.76
N ALA A 209 15.07 2.91 -8.76
CA ALA A 209 15.79 4.17 -8.57
C ALA A 209 15.03 5.17 -7.67
N ARG A 210 13.77 5.44 -8.01
CA ARG A 210 12.94 6.36 -7.22
C ARG A 210 12.69 5.87 -5.79
N LEU A 211 12.39 4.58 -5.59
CA LEU A 211 12.09 4.05 -4.26
C LEU A 211 13.33 4.00 -3.36
N LEU A 212 14.51 3.80 -3.93
CA LEU A 212 15.78 3.92 -3.19
C LEU A 212 15.97 5.33 -2.63
N ASP A 213 15.55 6.36 -3.37
CA ASP A 213 15.70 7.76 -2.96
C ASP A 213 14.58 8.21 -2.01
N THR A 214 13.36 7.72 -2.19
CA THR A 214 12.16 8.24 -1.49
C THR A 214 11.58 7.34 -0.41
N SER A 215 12.13 6.15 -0.16
CA SER A 215 11.62 5.23 0.85
C SER A 215 12.75 4.58 1.62
N ARG A 216 12.94 5.01 2.88
CA ARG A 216 13.87 4.39 3.81
C ARG A 216 13.62 2.88 3.98
N VAL A 217 12.38 2.44 4.17
CA VAL A 217 12.05 1.01 4.35
C VAL A 217 12.50 0.18 3.14
N PHE A 218 12.23 0.70 1.94
CA PHE A 218 12.62 0.01 0.71
C PHE A 218 14.14 -0.02 0.56
N ARG A 219 14.82 1.11 0.78
CA ARG A 219 16.28 1.21 0.71
C ARG A 219 16.98 0.30 1.70
N ASP A 220 16.58 0.33 2.98
CA ASP A 220 17.16 -0.50 4.04
C ASP A 220 16.98 -2.00 3.71
N SER A 221 15.86 -2.39 3.12
CA SER A 221 15.64 -3.76 2.63
C SER A 221 16.52 -4.13 1.43
N VAL A 222 16.73 -3.23 0.47
CA VAL A 222 17.63 -3.47 -0.66
C VAL A 222 19.08 -3.60 -0.20
N GLU A 223 19.50 -2.78 0.77
CA GLU A 223 20.84 -2.86 1.37
C GLU A 223 21.06 -4.23 2.05
N ALA A 224 20.09 -4.70 2.83
CA ALA A 224 20.15 -6.05 3.42
C ALA A 224 20.22 -7.15 2.35
N CYS A 225 19.42 -7.05 1.27
CA CYS A 225 19.51 -7.98 0.13
C CYS A 225 20.90 -7.93 -0.53
N ALA A 226 21.48 -6.74 -0.69
CA ALA A 226 22.80 -6.56 -1.30
C ALA A 226 23.89 -7.22 -0.45
N GLU A 227 23.84 -7.07 0.88
CA GLU A 227 24.76 -7.72 1.81
C GLU A 227 24.65 -9.25 1.74
N ALA A 228 23.44 -9.80 1.78
CA ALA A 228 23.21 -11.25 1.73
C ALA A 228 23.59 -11.86 0.37
N LEU A 229 23.44 -11.12 -0.73
CA LEU A 229 23.78 -11.57 -2.07
C LEU A 229 25.27 -11.39 -2.40
N ALA A 230 25.98 -10.45 -1.77
CA ALA A 230 27.36 -10.12 -2.08
C ALA A 230 28.33 -11.33 -2.14
N PRO A 231 28.23 -12.38 -1.29
CA PRO A 231 29.08 -13.56 -1.39
C PRO A 231 28.86 -14.41 -2.65
N HIS A 232 27.80 -14.14 -3.40
CA HIS A 232 27.37 -14.96 -4.54
C HIS A 232 27.39 -14.22 -5.88
N LEU A 233 27.62 -12.90 -5.86
CA LEU A 233 27.59 -12.01 -7.03
C LEU A 233 28.98 -11.42 -7.30
N ASP A 234 29.27 -11.15 -8.57
CA ASP A 234 30.45 -10.42 -9.04
C ASP A 234 30.11 -8.96 -9.46
N TRP A 235 28.92 -8.50 -9.11
CA TRP A 235 28.38 -7.18 -9.45
C TRP A 235 27.60 -6.53 -8.30
N SER A 236 27.40 -5.23 -8.39
CA SER A 236 26.69 -4.41 -7.38
C SER A 236 25.19 -4.41 -7.62
N LEU A 237 24.43 -4.96 -6.66
CA LEU A 237 22.97 -4.97 -6.71
C LEU A 237 22.36 -3.56 -6.77
N PRO A 238 22.76 -2.60 -5.93
CA PRO A 238 22.24 -1.24 -6.01
C PRO A 238 22.49 -0.58 -7.37
N ASP A 239 23.61 -0.87 -8.05
CA ASP A 239 23.92 -0.31 -9.36
C ASP A 239 23.03 -0.88 -10.47
N VAL A 240 22.79 -2.20 -10.45
CA VAL A 240 21.84 -2.84 -11.37
C VAL A 240 20.43 -2.29 -11.17
N LEU A 241 19.99 -2.16 -9.91
CA LEU A 241 18.65 -1.67 -9.58
C LEU A 241 18.44 -0.18 -9.93
N ARG A 242 19.51 0.63 -9.91
CA ARG A 242 19.50 2.02 -10.38
C ARG A 242 19.62 2.16 -11.90
N GLY A 243 20.10 1.13 -12.59
CA GLY A 243 20.48 1.25 -14.00
C GLY A 243 21.75 2.09 -14.19
N SER A 244 22.68 2.02 -13.23
CA SER A 244 23.96 2.75 -13.28
C SER A 244 24.78 2.38 -14.52
N ALA A 245 25.51 3.35 -15.06
CA ALA A 245 26.44 3.09 -16.17
C ALA A 245 27.49 2.06 -15.76
N GLY A 246 27.67 1.01 -16.57
CA GLY A 246 28.61 -0.09 -16.30
C GLY A 246 28.04 -1.24 -15.46
N ALA A 247 26.80 -1.12 -14.97
CA ALA A 247 26.09 -2.26 -14.38
C ALA A 247 25.82 -3.33 -15.45
N PRO A 248 25.87 -4.63 -15.10
CA PRO A 248 25.54 -5.69 -16.04
C PRO A 248 24.05 -5.62 -16.45
N PRO A 249 23.71 -6.04 -17.68
CA PRO A 249 22.36 -5.92 -18.20
C PRO A 249 21.37 -6.89 -17.54
N LEU A 250 20.11 -6.47 -17.45
CA LEU A 250 18.99 -7.25 -16.90
C LEU A 250 18.47 -8.37 -17.83
N ASP A 251 19.13 -8.64 -18.96
CA ASP A 251 18.84 -9.79 -19.82
C ASP A 251 19.65 -11.05 -19.43
N ARG A 252 20.71 -10.88 -18.63
CA ARG A 252 21.47 -11.97 -17.99
C ARG A 252 20.66 -12.59 -16.86
N VAL A 253 20.44 -13.91 -16.91
CA VAL A 253 19.63 -14.64 -15.93
C VAL A 253 20.19 -14.57 -14.51
N ASP A 254 21.52 -14.64 -14.40
CA ASP A 254 22.30 -14.53 -13.17
C ASP A 254 22.30 -13.11 -12.57
N VAL A 255 21.83 -12.12 -13.33
CA VAL A 255 21.63 -10.73 -12.88
C VAL A 255 20.17 -10.48 -12.54
N VAL A 256 19.26 -10.83 -13.45
CA VAL A 256 17.85 -10.48 -13.36
C VAL A 256 17.12 -11.22 -12.23
N GLN A 257 17.46 -12.48 -11.94
CA GLN A 257 16.77 -13.22 -10.87
C GLN A 257 17.12 -12.68 -9.48
N PRO A 258 18.40 -12.46 -9.11
CA PRO A 258 18.71 -11.81 -7.84
C PRO A 258 18.16 -10.38 -7.74
N ALA A 259 18.20 -9.61 -8.82
CA ALA A 259 17.62 -8.26 -8.85
C ALA A 259 16.10 -8.26 -8.62
N LEU A 260 15.36 -9.18 -9.27
CA LEU A 260 13.92 -9.33 -9.07
C LEU A 260 13.58 -9.86 -7.67
N PHE A 261 14.38 -10.77 -7.12
CA PHE A 261 14.22 -11.21 -5.73
C PHE A 261 14.30 -10.03 -4.77
N ALA A 262 15.35 -9.21 -4.87
CA ALA A 262 15.49 -8.02 -4.03
C ALA A 262 14.31 -7.05 -4.20
N MET A 263 13.89 -6.76 -5.45
CA MET A 263 12.72 -5.91 -5.70
C MET A 263 11.45 -6.47 -5.04
N MET A 264 11.18 -7.75 -5.21
CA MET A 264 9.98 -8.40 -4.68
C MET A 264 9.94 -8.39 -3.15
N VAL A 265 11.06 -8.71 -2.52
CA VAL A 265 11.21 -8.69 -1.06
C VAL A 265 11.06 -7.27 -0.52
N SER A 266 11.77 -6.29 -1.10
CA SER A 266 11.72 -4.90 -0.63
C SER A 266 10.36 -4.23 -0.86
N LEU A 267 9.64 -4.60 -1.92
CA LEU A 267 8.23 -4.19 -2.10
C LEU A 267 7.32 -4.83 -1.06
N ALA A 268 7.52 -6.10 -0.71
CA ALA A 268 6.75 -6.77 0.33
C ALA A 268 6.98 -6.12 1.71
N GLU A 269 8.22 -5.78 2.06
CA GLU A 269 8.54 -5.02 3.27
C GLU A 269 7.87 -3.64 3.28
N LEU A 270 7.91 -2.91 2.15
CA LEU A 270 7.24 -1.62 2.03
C LEU A 270 5.73 -1.72 2.26
N TRP A 271 5.06 -2.72 1.67
CA TRP A 271 3.63 -2.95 1.92
C TRP A 271 3.35 -3.26 3.39
N GLN A 272 4.16 -4.10 4.02
CA GLN A 272 4.00 -4.47 5.42
C GLN A 272 4.22 -3.31 6.37
N ALA A 273 5.18 -2.41 6.07
CA ALA A 273 5.42 -1.19 6.83
C ALA A 273 4.21 -0.23 6.78
N HIS A 274 3.42 -0.28 5.71
CA HIS A 274 2.12 0.42 5.61
C HIS A 274 0.94 -0.38 6.19
N GLY A 275 1.20 -1.45 6.95
CA GLY A 275 0.18 -2.26 7.61
C GLY A 275 -0.53 -3.27 6.71
N VAL A 276 -0.10 -3.41 5.45
CA VAL A 276 -0.67 -4.37 4.50
C VAL A 276 0.08 -5.69 4.61
N ARG A 277 -0.51 -6.64 5.36
CA ARG A 277 0.07 -7.97 5.58
C ARG A 277 -0.64 -9.04 4.76
N PRO A 278 0.10 -9.94 4.09
CA PRO A 278 -0.50 -11.01 3.30
C PRO A 278 -1.25 -12.01 4.21
N ALA A 279 -2.40 -12.47 3.75
CA ALA A 279 -3.03 -13.67 4.31
C ALA A 279 -2.39 -14.96 3.79
N VAL A 280 -1.85 -14.91 2.58
CA VAL A 280 -1.23 -16.04 1.87
C VAL A 280 -0.17 -15.46 0.93
N VAL A 281 0.90 -16.21 0.70
CA VAL A 281 1.86 -15.94 -0.38
C VAL A 281 1.81 -17.03 -1.46
N VAL A 282 2.01 -16.62 -2.70
CA VAL A 282 2.13 -17.51 -3.86
C VAL A 282 3.30 -17.01 -4.70
N GLY A 283 4.19 -17.90 -5.13
CA GLY A 283 5.28 -17.56 -6.04
C GLY A 283 5.18 -18.33 -7.35
N HIS A 284 5.61 -17.72 -8.45
CA HIS A 284 5.68 -18.39 -9.75
C HIS A 284 7.14 -18.72 -10.10
N SER A 285 7.48 -20.00 -10.18
CA SER A 285 8.86 -20.46 -10.45
C SER A 285 9.84 -19.88 -9.41
N GLN A 286 10.90 -19.18 -9.83
CA GLN A 286 11.85 -18.51 -8.91
C GLN A 286 11.15 -17.57 -7.92
N GLY A 287 9.99 -17.00 -8.28
CA GLY A 287 9.24 -16.11 -7.38
C GLY A 287 8.83 -16.80 -6.07
N GLU A 288 8.80 -18.13 -6.02
CA GLU A 288 8.62 -18.86 -4.76
C GLU A 288 9.75 -18.63 -3.76
N ILE A 289 10.96 -18.27 -4.19
CA ILE A 289 12.08 -17.96 -3.29
C ILE A 289 11.75 -16.69 -2.49
N ALA A 290 11.26 -15.65 -3.16
CA ALA A 290 10.79 -14.43 -2.49
C ALA A 290 9.54 -14.71 -1.62
N ALA A 291 8.61 -15.54 -2.10
CA ALA A 291 7.45 -15.93 -1.31
C ALA A 291 7.85 -16.70 -0.03
N ALA A 292 8.80 -17.62 -0.13
CA ALA A 292 9.31 -18.40 1.01
C ALA A 292 10.01 -17.50 2.03
N TYR A 293 10.82 -16.55 1.59
CA TYR A 293 11.42 -15.54 2.47
C TYR A 293 10.34 -14.70 3.17
N VAL A 294 9.40 -14.11 2.43
CA VAL A 294 8.33 -13.25 3.00
C VAL A 294 7.41 -14.04 3.93
N ALA A 295 7.23 -15.33 3.70
CA ALA A 295 6.49 -16.20 4.62
C ALA A 295 7.25 -16.54 5.92
N GLY A 296 8.56 -16.27 5.97
CA GLY A 296 9.46 -16.65 7.06
C GLY A 296 9.94 -18.09 6.98
N ALA A 297 9.81 -18.75 5.83
CA ALA A 297 10.28 -20.12 5.62
C ALA A 297 11.79 -20.21 5.38
N LEU A 298 12.39 -19.16 4.81
CA LEU A 298 13.84 -19.00 4.65
C LEU A 298 14.26 -17.69 5.31
N ASP A 299 15.46 -17.62 5.89
CA ASP A 299 16.08 -16.32 6.13
C ASP A 299 16.62 -15.71 4.83
N LEU A 300 17.12 -14.49 4.96
CA LEU A 300 17.60 -13.72 3.83
C LEU A 300 18.84 -14.35 3.20
N ASP A 301 19.76 -14.89 4.00
CA ASP A 301 20.99 -15.52 3.52
C ASP A 301 20.70 -16.79 2.73
N ASP A 302 19.84 -17.67 3.25
CA ASP A 302 19.42 -18.88 2.53
C ASP A 302 18.65 -18.53 1.25
N ALA A 303 17.74 -17.54 1.30
CA ALA A 303 16.99 -17.12 0.12
C ALA A 303 17.90 -16.49 -0.96
N ALA A 304 18.87 -15.65 -0.54
CA ALA A 304 19.89 -15.06 -1.39
C ALA A 304 20.78 -16.14 -2.04
N ARG A 305 21.20 -17.13 -1.25
CA ARG A 305 21.94 -18.30 -1.72
C ARG A 305 21.14 -19.09 -2.77
N VAL A 306 19.88 -19.39 -2.52
CA VAL A 306 19.03 -20.12 -3.47
C VAL A 306 18.90 -19.36 -4.80
N VAL A 307 18.54 -18.07 -4.77
CA VAL A 307 18.34 -17.31 -6.02
C VAL A 307 19.64 -17.08 -6.80
N ALA A 308 20.74 -16.77 -6.12
CA ALA A 308 22.01 -16.49 -6.79
C ALA A 308 22.64 -17.76 -7.38
N LEU A 309 22.68 -18.86 -6.63
CA LEU A 309 23.29 -20.11 -7.10
C LEU A 309 22.45 -20.75 -8.22
N ARG A 310 21.11 -20.75 -8.10
CA ARG A 310 20.20 -21.22 -9.16
C ARG A 310 20.39 -20.44 -10.45
N SER A 311 20.38 -19.11 -10.36
CA SER A 311 20.45 -18.25 -11.55
C SER A 311 21.82 -18.34 -12.25
N ARG A 312 22.91 -18.46 -11.48
CA ARG A 312 24.25 -18.73 -12.03
C ARG A 312 24.33 -20.07 -12.75
N MET A 313 23.71 -21.12 -12.21
CA MET A 313 23.64 -22.43 -12.90
C MET A 313 22.82 -22.35 -14.19
N LEU A 314 21.71 -21.62 -14.19
CA LEU A 314 20.91 -21.36 -15.39
C LEU A 314 21.69 -20.56 -16.45
N ALA A 315 22.61 -19.69 -16.04
CA ALA A 315 23.51 -19.01 -16.98
C ALA A 315 24.48 -19.98 -17.68
N GLY A 316 24.77 -21.14 -17.08
CA GLY A 316 25.51 -22.22 -17.74
C GLY A 316 24.70 -22.96 -18.82
N LEU A 317 23.37 -22.90 -18.76
CA LEU A 317 22.45 -23.51 -19.73
C LEU A 317 22.13 -22.60 -20.92
N GLN A 318 22.80 -21.47 -21.06
CA GLN A 318 22.58 -20.58 -22.19
C GLN A 318 22.77 -21.37 -23.49
N ASP A 319 21.81 -21.22 -24.39
CA ASP A 319 21.72 -21.94 -25.67
C ASP A 319 21.28 -23.41 -25.63
N SER A 320 20.92 -23.93 -24.46
CA SER A 320 20.29 -25.26 -24.33
C SER A 320 18.87 -25.33 -24.90
N GLY A 321 18.19 -24.19 -25.06
CA GLY A 321 16.82 -24.14 -25.53
C GLY A 321 16.15 -22.79 -25.32
N GLY A 322 14.84 -22.80 -25.17
CA GLY A 322 14.07 -21.60 -24.87
C GLY A 322 12.70 -21.93 -24.31
N MET A 323 11.88 -20.88 -24.17
CA MET A 323 10.51 -21.00 -23.70
C MET A 323 9.58 -20.10 -24.52
N THR A 324 8.37 -20.57 -24.77
CA THR A 324 7.37 -19.83 -25.55
C THR A 324 6.00 -19.92 -24.89
N SER A 325 5.34 -18.77 -24.75
CA SER A 325 3.93 -18.70 -24.33
C SER A 325 3.01 -18.97 -25.50
N VAL A 326 2.02 -19.83 -25.29
CA VAL A 326 0.99 -20.24 -26.26
C VAL A 326 -0.39 -19.83 -25.74
N ALA A 327 -1.16 -19.14 -26.58
CA ALA A 327 -2.51 -18.67 -26.25
C ALA A 327 -3.60 -19.76 -26.39
N ALA A 328 -3.36 -20.93 -25.78
CA ALA A 328 -4.20 -22.11 -25.90
C ALA A 328 -4.43 -22.80 -24.54
N PRO A 329 -5.49 -23.61 -24.38
CA PRO A 329 -5.67 -24.46 -23.21
C PRO A 329 -4.58 -25.53 -23.08
N VAL A 330 -4.28 -25.95 -21.84
CA VAL A 330 -3.27 -27.00 -21.56
C VAL A 330 -3.57 -28.32 -22.27
N SER A 331 -4.84 -28.69 -22.42
CA SER A 331 -5.26 -29.89 -23.14
C SER A 331 -4.88 -29.86 -24.62
N TRP A 332 -5.06 -28.70 -25.27
CA TRP A 332 -4.70 -28.49 -26.67
C TRP A 332 -3.19 -28.60 -26.87
N VAL A 333 -2.41 -28.02 -25.94
CA VAL A 333 -0.94 -28.06 -25.96
C VAL A 333 -0.46 -29.50 -25.75
N ALA A 334 -0.99 -30.20 -24.75
CA ALA A 334 -0.60 -31.57 -24.40
C ALA A 334 -0.82 -32.56 -25.55
N GLU A 335 -1.93 -32.44 -26.29
CA GLU A 335 -2.23 -33.27 -27.47
C GLU A 335 -1.16 -33.14 -28.57
N ARG A 336 -0.52 -31.97 -28.68
CA ARG A 336 0.40 -31.62 -29.77
C ARG A 336 1.87 -31.76 -29.41
N LEU A 337 2.24 -31.89 -28.14
CA LEU A 337 3.64 -32.10 -27.71
C LEU A 337 4.38 -33.19 -28.52
N PRO A 338 3.77 -34.36 -28.84
CA PRO A 338 4.45 -35.39 -29.63
C PRO A 338 4.84 -34.93 -31.06
N ARG A 339 4.12 -33.95 -31.62
CA ARG A 339 4.39 -33.39 -32.96
C ARG A 339 5.53 -32.39 -32.96
N TRP A 340 5.87 -31.83 -31.82
CA TRP A 340 6.94 -30.83 -31.65
C TRP A 340 8.29 -31.48 -31.31
N GLY A 341 8.55 -32.63 -31.94
CA GLY A 341 9.79 -33.39 -31.77
C GLY A 341 9.90 -34.21 -30.48
N GLY A 342 8.85 -34.28 -29.65
CA GLY A 342 8.86 -35.07 -28.39
C GLY A 342 9.80 -34.54 -27.30
N GLU A 343 10.39 -33.37 -27.53
CA GLU A 343 11.41 -32.73 -26.71
C GLU A 343 10.91 -31.43 -26.04
N VAL A 344 9.73 -30.94 -26.42
CA VAL A 344 9.07 -29.81 -25.77
C VAL A 344 8.20 -30.32 -24.62
N GLU A 345 8.25 -29.64 -23.48
CA GLU A 345 7.46 -29.93 -22.28
C GLU A 345 6.65 -28.71 -21.83
N ILE A 346 5.56 -28.93 -21.09
CA ILE A 346 4.78 -27.84 -20.48
C ILE A 346 5.53 -27.34 -19.26
N ALA A 347 5.91 -26.08 -19.27
CA ALA A 347 6.65 -25.42 -18.19
C ALA A 347 5.74 -24.72 -17.18
N ALA A 348 4.65 -24.10 -17.64
CA ALA A 348 3.72 -23.39 -16.77
C ALA A 348 2.31 -23.34 -17.35
N VAL A 349 1.31 -23.34 -16.47
CA VAL A 349 -0.11 -23.11 -16.81
C VAL A 349 -0.57 -21.87 -16.05
N ASN A 350 -0.49 -20.71 -16.70
CA ASN A 350 -0.75 -19.39 -16.09
C ASN A 350 -2.22 -19.00 -16.10
N GLY A 351 -3.04 -19.71 -16.89
CA GLY A 351 -4.47 -19.51 -16.95
C GLY A 351 -5.14 -20.38 -18.00
N PRO A 352 -6.47 -20.26 -18.18
CA PRO A 352 -7.26 -21.14 -19.04
C PRO A 352 -6.80 -21.19 -20.50
N ARG A 353 -6.13 -20.14 -20.97
CA ARG A 353 -5.57 -20.02 -22.33
C ARG A 353 -4.17 -19.42 -22.34
N SER A 354 -3.39 -19.64 -21.29
CA SER A 354 -2.02 -19.16 -21.20
C SER A 354 -1.13 -20.26 -20.66
N VAL A 355 -0.44 -20.93 -21.57
CA VAL A 355 0.49 -22.02 -21.28
C VAL A 355 1.88 -21.61 -21.74
N VAL A 356 2.91 -21.96 -20.99
CA VAL A 356 4.29 -21.82 -21.40
C VAL A 356 4.84 -23.21 -21.67
N VAL A 357 5.50 -23.37 -22.81
CA VAL A 357 6.24 -24.58 -23.17
C VAL A 357 7.73 -24.29 -23.20
N SER A 358 8.53 -25.32 -22.93
CA SER A 358 9.99 -25.25 -22.75
C SER A 358 10.66 -26.42 -23.46
N GLY A 359 11.78 -26.18 -24.12
CA GLY A 359 12.53 -27.20 -24.85
C GLY A 359 13.52 -26.63 -25.87
N PRO A 360 14.03 -27.47 -26.79
CA PRO A 360 15.00 -27.05 -27.79
C PRO A 360 14.40 -26.06 -28.79
N VAL A 361 15.25 -25.18 -29.32
CA VAL A 361 14.86 -24.18 -30.33
C VAL A 361 14.10 -24.81 -31.50
N ARG A 362 14.58 -25.96 -32.01
CA ARG A 362 13.91 -26.67 -33.11
C ARG A 362 12.48 -27.10 -32.77
N GLY A 363 12.25 -27.62 -31.56
CA GLY A 363 10.92 -28.04 -31.12
C GLY A 363 9.98 -26.84 -30.99
N LEU A 364 10.48 -25.73 -30.45
CA LEU A 364 9.73 -24.48 -30.35
C LEU A 364 9.39 -23.90 -31.73
N GLU A 365 10.30 -23.96 -32.70
CA GLU A 365 10.05 -23.51 -34.08
C GLU A 365 8.98 -24.35 -34.80
N LEU A 366 8.94 -25.66 -34.55
CA LEU A 366 7.87 -26.54 -35.07
C LEU A 366 6.51 -26.15 -34.47
N MET A 367 6.48 -25.94 -33.15
CA MET A 367 5.29 -25.49 -32.44
C MET A 367 4.81 -24.12 -32.93
N GLU A 368 5.72 -23.17 -33.13
CA GLU A 368 5.40 -21.83 -33.64
C GLU A 368 4.80 -21.87 -35.05
N LYS A 369 5.29 -22.76 -35.92
CA LYS A 369 4.73 -22.97 -37.27
C LYS A 369 3.32 -23.56 -37.24
N GLU A 370 3.09 -24.57 -36.41
CA GLU A 370 1.74 -25.16 -36.25
C GLU A 370 0.77 -24.14 -35.65
N CYS A 371 1.19 -23.41 -34.62
CA CYS A 371 0.39 -22.34 -34.03
C CYS A 371 0.08 -21.25 -35.05
N ALA A 372 1.03 -20.83 -35.89
CA ALA A 372 0.80 -19.84 -36.93
C ALA A 372 -0.21 -20.33 -37.99
N ALA A 373 -0.16 -21.61 -38.37
CA ALA A 373 -1.11 -22.21 -39.30
C ALA A 373 -2.54 -22.30 -38.74
N GLU A 374 -2.68 -22.47 -37.42
CA GLU A 374 -3.96 -22.47 -36.70
C GLU A 374 -4.36 -21.08 -36.14
N GLU A 375 -3.65 -20.00 -36.53
CA GLU A 375 -3.87 -18.62 -36.05
C GLU A 375 -3.82 -18.47 -34.50
N ILE A 376 -3.07 -19.35 -33.84
CA ILE A 376 -2.83 -19.31 -32.40
C ILE A 376 -1.67 -18.37 -32.09
N ARG A 377 -1.95 -17.35 -31.28
CA ARG A 377 -0.92 -16.39 -30.83
C ARG A 377 0.12 -17.08 -29.95
N VAL A 378 1.38 -16.88 -30.29
CA VAL A 378 2.55 -17.30 -29.51
C VAL A 378 3.44 -16.10 -29.19
N ARG A 379 4.19 -16.17 -28.07
CA ARG A 379 5.18 -15.16 -27.68
C ARG A 379 6.39 -15.83 -27.06
N ARG A 380 7.56 -15.72 -27.70
CA ARG A 380 8.83 -16.17 -27.10
C ARG A 380 9.09 -15.42 -25.80
N VAL A 381 9.48 -16.16 -24.77
CA VAL A 381 9.99 -15.60 -23.52
C VAL A 381 11.45 -15.24 -23.77
N PRO A 382 11.95 -14.06 -23.35
CA PRO A 382 13.33 -13.64 -23.57
C PRO A 382 14.29 -14.39 -22.63
N VAL A 383 14.40 -15.71 -22.82
CA VAL A 383 15.31 -16.63 -22.13
C VAL A 383 15.89 -17.58 -23.16
N ARG A 384 17.16 -17.95 -22.98
CA ARG A 384 17.91 -18.87 -23.87
C ARG A 384 18.21 -20.21 -23.20
N TYR A 385 17.35 -20.63 -22.28
CA TYR A 385 17.44 -21.90 -21.58
C TYR A 385 16.05 -22.48 -21.39
N ALA A 386 15.96 -23.80 -21.21
CA ALA A 386 14.71 -24.53 -21.08
C ALA A 386 14.45 -25.00 -19.64
N SER A 387 14.10 -24.07 -18.73
CA SER A 387 13.68 -24.44 -17.35
C SER A 387 12.32 -25.15 -17.34
N HIS A 388 11.99 -25.84 -16.24
CA HIS A 388 10.75 -26.62 -16.07
C HIS A 388 10.58 -27.71 -17.13
N SER A 389 11.70 -28.34 -17.46
CA SER A 389 11.77 -29.41 -18.46
C SER A 389 12.93 -30.35 -18.14
N ARG A 390 13.04 -31.46 -18.87
CA ARG A 390 14.16 -32.40 -18.74
C ARG A 390 15.54 -31.76 -18.90
N TYR A 391 15.65 -30.62 -19.58
CA TYR A 391 16.93 -29.91 -19.74
C TYR A 391 17.43 -29.28 -18.43
N ALA A 392 16.58 -29.19 -17.39
CA ALA A 392 17.02 -28.82 -16.04
C ALA A 392 17.65 -29.99 -15.26
N GLU A 393 17.56 -31.24 -15.74
CA GLU A 393 18.04 -32.42 -15.02
C GLU A 393 19.56 -32.44 -14.87
N GLU A 394 20.31 -31.86 -15.82
CA GLU A 394 21.77 -31.69 -15.71
C GLU A 394 22.18 -30.81 -14.52
N LEU A 395 21.27 -29.93 -14.07
CA LEU A 395 21.51 -29.08 -12.92
C LEU A 395 21.19 -29.77 -11.59
N ARG A 396 20.62 -30.97 -11.58
CA ARG A 396 20.19 -31.64 -10.34
C ARG A 396 21.33 -31.79 -9.33
N THR A 397 22.36 -32.53 -9.70
CA THR A 397 23.50 -32.81 -8.82
C THR A 397 24.21 -31.54 -8.35
N PRO A 398 24.61 -30.60 -9.23
CA PRO A 398 25.27 -29.38 -8.78
C PRO A 398 24.35 -28.51 -7.91
N LEU A 399 23.05 -28.39 -8.22
CA LEU A 399 22.12 -27.59 -7.43
C LEU A 399 21.92 -28.18 -6.03
N LEU A 400 21.75 -29.50 -5.92
CA LEU A 400 21.62 -30.17 -4.63
C LEU A 400 22.85 -29.94 -3.74
N ALA A 401 24.05 -30.08 -4.31
CA ALA A 401 25.29 -29.81 -3.58
C ALA A 401 25.43 -28.32 -3.19
N ALA A 402 25.07 -27.42 -4.09
CA ALA A 402 25.16 -25.98 -3.87
C ALA A 402 24.17 -25.46 -2.83
N LEU A 403 23.05 -26.16 -2.61
CA LEU A 403 22.01 -25.84 -1.64
C LEU A 403 22.01 -26.77 -0.43
N ASP A 404 23.09 -27.55 -0.24
CA ASP A 404 23.24 -28.36 0.96
C ASP A 404 23.40 -27.46 2.21
N GLY A 405 22.80 -27.87 3.31
CA GLY A 405 22.83 -27.13 4.58
C GLY A 405 21.89 -25.92 4.66
N LEU A 406 20.94 -25.73 3.73
CA LEU A 406 19.83 -24.80 3.94
C LEU A 406 19.08 -25.14 5.24
N SER A 407 18.56 -24.12 5.92
CA SER A 407 17.83 -24.24 7.19
C SER A 407 16.38 -23.73 7.07
N PRO A 408 15.51 -24.38 6.27
CA PRO A 408 14.12 -23.98 6.15
C PRO A 408 13.35 -24.12 7.47
N ARG A 409 12.34 -23.27 7.64
CA ARG A 409 11.53 -23.15 8.86
C ARG A 409 10.05 -23.21 8.54
N ALA A 410 9.27 -23.50 9.58
CA ALA A 410 7.83 -23.33 9.51
C ALA A 410 7.47 -21.85 9.34
N ALA A 411 6.77 -21.54 8.25
CA ALA A 411 6.34 -20.20 7.89
C ALA A 411 5.30 -19.62 8.86
N THR A 412 5.33 -18.31 9.01
CA THR A 412 4.34 -17.53 9.78
C THR A 412 3.17 -17.07 8.93
N VAL A 413 3.34 -17.03 7.60
CA VAL A 413 2.30 -16.76 6.60
C VAL A 413 2.08 -18.03 5.76
N PRO A 414 0.83 -18.46 5.51
CA PRO A 414 0.54 -19.58 4.63
C PRO A 414 1.22 -19.43 3.26
N PHE A 415 1.95 -20.47 2.85
CA PHE A 415 2.63 -20.58 1.56
C PHE A 415 1.91 -21.63 0.71
N LEU A 416 1.41 -21.21 -0.46
CA LEU A 416 0.85 -22.14 -1.46
C LEU A 416 1.89 -22.40 -2.54
N SER A 417 2.35 -23.64 -2.61
CA SER A 417 3.30 -24.09 -3.61
C SER A 417 2.62 -24.26 -4.96
N THR A 418 3.19 -23.64 -5.99
CA THR A 418 2.84 -23.88 -7.39
C THR A 418 3.45 -25.16 -7.95
N VAL A 419 4.43 -25.75 -7.25
CA VAL A 419 5.02 -27.06 -7.57
C VAL A 419 4.08 -28.21 -7.20
N THR A 420 3.45 -28.14 -6.02
CA THR A 420 2.54 -29.20 -5.52
C THR A 420 1.06 -28.88 -5.73
N GLY A 421 0.72 -27.63 -6.05
CA GLY A 421 -0.66 -27.18 -6.24
C GLY A 421 -1.43 -26.91 -4.95
N GLY A 422 -0.74 -26.73 -3.82
CA GLY A 422 -1.39 -26.51 -2.52
C GLY A 422 -0.43 -26.12 -1.40
N SER A 423 -0.94 -26.12 -0.17
CA SER A 423 -0.12 -25.89 1.03
C SER A 423 0.94 -26.96 1.21
N VAL A 424 2.13 -26.56 1.65
CA VAL A 424 3.25 -27.47 1.96
C VAL A 424 3.83 -27.16 3.32
N ASP A 425 4.45 -28.15 3.97
CA ASP A 425 5.27 -27.90 5.14
C ASP A 425 6.54 -27.16 4.71
N THR A 426 6.66 -25.92 5.16
CA THR A 426 7.72 -25.00 4.75
C THR A 426 9.08 -25.35 5.36
N ALA A 427 9.11 -26.18 6.41
CA ALA A 427 10.34 -26.76 6.92
C ALA A 427 10.99 -27.76 5.91
N THR A 428 10.26 -28.15 4.86
CA THR A 428 10.75 -29.07 3.82
C THR A 428 11.26 -28.36 2.56
N LEU A 429 11.32 -27.01 2.54
CA LEU A 429 11.82 -26.22 1.40
C LEU A 429 13.35 -26.26 1.27
N GLY A 430 13.95 -27.46 1.33
CA GLY A 430 15.37 -27.70 1.15
C GLY A 430 15.77 -27.84 -0.32
N ALA A 431 17.00 -28.31 -0.56
CA ALA A 431 17.59 -28.42 -1.89
C ALA A 431 16.71 -29.21 -2.90
N ASP A 432 16.14 -30.35 -2.47
CA ASP A 432 15.24 -31.15 -3.32
C ASP A 432 13.96 -30.42 -3.71
N TYR A 433 13.42 -29.56 -2.84
CA TYR A 433 12.28 -28.72 -3.20
C TYR A 433 12.67 -27.71 -4.27
N TRP A 434 13.77 -27.00 -4.09
CA TRP A 434 14.21 -25.98 -5.06
C TRP A 434 14.63 -26.56 -6.40
N TYR A 435 15.16 -27.78 -6.42
CA TYR A 435 15.32 -28.54 -7.66
C TYR A 435 13.98 -28.87 -8.32
N ARG A 436 12.99 -29.38 -7.57
CA ARG A 436 11.64 -29.64 -8.10
C ARG A 436 10.90 -28.38 -8.54
N ASN A 437 11.19 -27.22 -7.95
CA ASN A 437 10.67 -25.94 -8.42
C ASN A 437 11.29 -25.55 -9.77
N LEU A 438 12.54 -25.94 -10.02
CA LEU A 438 13.25 -25.67 -11.28
C LEU A 438 12.89 -26.67 -12.40
N ARG A 439 12.66 -27.93 -12.06
CA ARG A 439 12.28 -29.02 -12.98
C ARG A 439 10.79 -29.03 -13.28
#